data_AF-A0AAE0VZY9-F1
#
_entry.id   AF-A0AAE0VZY9-F1
#
_cell.length_a   1.000
_cell.length_b   1.000
_cell.length_c   1.000
_cell.angle_alpha   90.00
_cell.angle_beta   90.00
_cell.angle_gamma   90.00
#
_symmetry.space_group_name_H-M   'P 1'
#
loop_
_entity.id
_entity.type
_entity.pdbx_description
1 polymer ?
#
loop_
_entity_poly.entity_id
_entity_poly.type
_entity_poly.pdbx_seq_one_letter_code
_entity_poly.pdbx_strand_id
1 'polypeptide(L)'
;MIGRKSLSHKSGSMEVISSRLKRSKGEVSSTTISKEGQDIKEMNSFLEIISLTDKSEAAKRNIRMENTYKMTPDKLFKPHEVEKVAERILKDSLGDSEYDALQCRSLSETLSSKILEEIQSLGYKRYKMVCVVSIGSLKNKPGMQFGSRCLWNKDTDYFISVKYSNASLFAVAMVYGLYFD
;
A
#
# COMPACT_ATOMS: atom_id res chain seq x y z
N MET A 1 19.24 -29.28 34.10
CA MET A 1 18.24 -30.21 34.69
C MET A 1 16.90 -29.47 34.69
N ILE A 2 16.00 -29.67 33.73
CA ILE A 2 15.06 -30.80 33.57
C ILE A 2 14.18 -30.99 34.82
N GLY A 3 12.85 -30.88 34.63
CA GLY A 3 11.83 -31.48 35.51
C GLY A 3 10.84 -30.47 36.08
N ARG A 4 9.81 -30.06 35.33
CA ARG A 4 8.46 -30.66 35.24
C ARG A 4 7.50 -30.26 36.38
N LYS A 5 6.42 -29.60 35.93
CA LYS A 5 5.13 -29.24 36.51
C LYS A 5 4.54 -30.27 37.50
N SER A 6 3.74 -29.83 38.48
CA SER A 6 2.27 -29.71 38.34
C SER A 6 1.50 -29.76 39.68
N LEU A 7 0.30 -29.17 39.65
CA LEU A 7 -0.93 -29.47 40.42
C LEU A 7 -0.99 -29.08 41.90
N SER A 8 -1.69 -27.96 42.17
CA SER A 8 -2.55 -27.82 43.35
C SER A 8 -4.01 -27.83 42.90
N HIS A 9 -4.86 -28.56 43.63
CA HIS A 9 -6.30 -28.62 43.41
C HIS A 9 -7.03 -28.64 44.75
N LYS A 10 -8.29 -28.19 44.71
CA LYS A 10 -9.33 -28.07 45.76
C LYS A 10 -9.34 -26.72 46.51
N SER A 11 -10.48 -26.08 46.79
CA SER A 11 -11.91 -26.27 46.47
C SER A 11 -12.72 -25.17 47.18
N GLY A 12 -13.87 -24.76 46.63
CA GLY A 12 -14.90 -23.95 47.31
C GLY A 12 -15.15 -22.60 46.62
N SER A 13 -16.04 -22.50 45.64
CA SER A 13 -17.51 -22.36 45.73
C SER A 13 -17.98 -20.95 46.08
N MET A 14 -18.49 -20.21 45.07
CA MET A 14 -19.83 -19.61 45.10
C MET A 14 -20.26 -19.18 43.68
N GLU A 15 -21.57 -19.30 43.49
CA GLU A 15 -22.39 -19.44 42.29
C GLU A 15 -22.65 -18.13 41.49
N VAL A 16 -22.71 -18.23 40.14
CA VAL A 16 -23.91 -18.01 39.25
C VAL A 16 -24.15 -16.51 38.97
N ILE A 17 -24.24 -15.98 37.73
CA ILE A 17 -25.26 -16.22 36.69
C ILE A 17 -24.76 -15.75 35.32
N SER A 18 -24.96 -16.58 34.28
CA SER A 18 -24.88 -16.24 32.86
C SER A 18 -26.17 -15.59 32.36
N SER A 19 -26.12 -14.41 31.71
CA SER A 19 -27.27 -13.84 31.00
C SER A 19 -27.18 -14.11 29.49
N ARG A 20 -28.04 -15.02 29.05
CA ARG A 20 -28.27 -15.47 27.67
C ARG A 20 -29.29 -14.56 26.99
N LEU A 21 -28.90 -13.88 25.92
CA LEU A 21 -29.79 -13.04 25.11
C LEU A 21 -30.73 -13.92 24.28
N LYS A 22 -32.04 -13.88 24.57
CA LYS A 22 -33.10 -14.48 23.74
C LYS A 22 -33.92 -13.37 23.08
N ARG A 23 -34.02 -13.47 21.75
CA ARG A 23 -34.93 -12.71 20.89
C ARG A 23 -36.39 -12.97 21.30
N SER A 24 -37.13 -11.89 21.50
CA SER A 24 -38.60 -11.88 21.62
C SER A 24 -39.23 -11.87 20.22
N LYS A 25 -40.21 -12.75 20.00
CA LYS A 25 -41.21 -12.69 18.93
C LYS A 25 -42.51 -12.17 19.53
N GLY A 26 -43.15 -11.23 18.84
CA GLY A 26 -44.46 -10.71 19.16
C GLY A 26 -45.59 -11.71 18.94
N GLU A 27 -46.71 -11.42 19.60
CA GLU A 27 -47.98 -12.13 19.53
C GLU A 27 -49.07 -11.19 18.96
N VAL A 28 -50.23 -11.80 18.66
CA VAL A 28 -51.54 -11.29 18.20
C VAL A 28 -51.77 -11.47 16.70
N SER A 29 -52.88 -12.03 16.20
CA SER A 29 -53.83 -13.08 16.59
C SER A 29 -54.72 -13.31 15.35
N SER A 30 -55.11 -14.57 15.11
CA SER A 30 -56.34 -15.03 14.43
C SER A 30 -56.83 -14.32 13.15
N THR A 31 -56.80 -15.00 12.01
CA THR A 31 -58.01 -15.55 11.36
C THR A 31 -57.66 -16.42 10.16
N THR A 32 -58.31 -17.57 10.09
CA THR A 32 -58.29 -18.57 9.01
C THR A 32 -58.98 -18.06 7.74
N ILE A 33 -58.51 -18.47 6.54
CA ILE A 33 -59.26 -19.26 5.54
C ILE A 33 -58.39 -19.45 4.26
N SER A 34 -57.94 -20.70 4.09
CA SER A 34 -57.62 -21.48 2.88
C SER A 34 -57.40 -20.81 1.51
N LYS A 35 -56.22 -21.06 0.90
CA LYS A 35 -56.00 -21.81 -0.37
C LYS A 35 -54.52 -21.65 -0.80
N GLU A 36 -53.60 -22.40 -0.19
CA GLU A 36 -52.18 -22.32 -0.51
C GLU A 36 -51.64 -23.70 -0.90
N GLY A 37 -51.06 -23.80 -2.09
CA GLY A 37 -50.43 -25.03 -2.57
C GLY A 37 -49.77 -24.92 -3.95
N GLN A 38 -50.17 -23.95 -4.76
CA GLN A 38 -49.54 -23.65 -6.06
C GLN A 38 -48.60 -22.43 -5.99
N ASP A 39 -48.97 -21.40 -5.23
CA ASP A 39 -48.25 -20.11 -5.16
C ASP A 39 -46.85 -20.22 -4.51
N ILE A 40 -46.71 -21.07 -3.49
CA ILE A 40 -45.42 -21.28 -2.79
C ILE A 40 -44.41 -22.01 -3.68
N LYS A 41 -44.87 -22.92 -4.57
CA LYS A 41 -44.00 -23.60 -5.54
C LYS A 41 -43.52 -22.65 -6.62
N GLU A 42 -44.38 -21.75 -7.06
CA GLU A 42 -44.06 -20.74 -8.07
C GLU A 42 -43.08 -19.70 -7.53
N MET A 43 -43.28 -19.24 -6.29
CA MET A 43 -42.31 -18.42 -5.56
C MET A 43 -40.97 -19.13 -5.36
N ASN A 44 -40.95 -20.43 -5.05
CA ASN A 44 -39.69 -21.18 -4.89
C ASN A 44 -38.97 -21.37 -6.23
N SER A 45 -39.70 -21.63 -7.30
CA SER A 45 -39.15 -21.73 -8.66
C SER A 45 -38.60 -20.38 -9.14
N PHE A 46 -39.31 -19.29 -8.83
CA PHE A 46 -38.86 -17.92 -9.13
C PHE A 46 -37.63 -17.52 -8.32
N LEU A 47 -37.57 -17.88 -7.03
CA LEU A 47 -36.39 -17.68 -6.17
C LEU A 47 -35.19 -18.53 -6.61
N GLU A 48 -35.42 -19.73 -7.13
CA GLU A 48 -34.37 -20.59 -7.69
C GLU A 48 -33.83 -20.02 -9.02
N ILE A 49 -34.70 -19.47 -9.88
CA ILE A 49 -34.28 -18.74 -11.09
C ILE A 49 -33.48 -17.48 -10.74
N ILE A 50 -33.89 -16.73 -9.70
CA ILE A 50 -33.13 -15.57 -9.19
C ILE A 50 -31.76 -16.00 -8.65
N SER A 51 -31.70 -17.11 -7.89
CA SER A 51 -30.44 -17.66 -7.40
C SER A 51 -29.52 -18.15 -8.54
N LEU A 52 -30.08 -18.69 -9.61
CA LEU A 52 -29.33 -19.14 -10.80
C LEU A 52 -28.84 -17.94 -11.64
N THR A 53 -29.58 -16.83 -11.66
CA THR A 53 -29.15 -15.58 -12.32
C THR A 53 -28.09 -14.82 -11.52
N ASP A 54 -28.03 -15.00 -10.20
CA ASP A 54 -26.95 -14.47 -9.35
C ASP A 54 -25.69 -15.36 -9.37
N LYS A 55 -25.85 -16.65 -9.73
CA LYS A 55 -24.76 -17.63 -9.93
C LYS A 55 -24.12 -17.60 -11.32
N SER A 56 -24.59 -16.76 -12.24
CA SER A 56 -23.70 -16.25 -13.31
C SER A 56 -22.81 -15.16 -12.70
N GLU A 57 -22.00 -15.61 -11.74
CA GLU A 57 -20.86 -14.89 -11.23
C GLU A 57 -20.12 -14.35 -12.45
N ALA A 58 -20.04 -13.02 -12.48
CA ALA A 58 -19.43 -12.22 -13.52
C ALA A 58 -18.10 -12.84 -13.93
N ALA A 59 -18.14 -13.73 -14.93
CA ALA A 59 -17.02 -14.01 -15.80
C ALA A 59 -16.56 -12.62 -16.19
N LYS A 60 -15.43 -12.17 -15.60
CA LYS A 60 -14.90 -10.81 -15.72
C LYS A 60 -14.95 -10.49 -17.20
N ARG A 61 -16.02 -9.83 -17.65
CA ARG A 61 -16.08 -9.35 -19.00
C ARG A 61 -14.91 -8.41 -18.98
N ASN A 62 -13.89 -8.75 -19.76
CA ASN A 62 -12.72 -7.92 -19.94
C ASN A 62 -13.21 -6.75 -20.80
N ILE A 63 -14.11 -5.95 -20.20
CA ILE A 63 -14.60 -4.71 -20.74
C ILE A 63 -13.34 -3.87 -20.70
N ARG A 64 -12.70 -3.78 -21.86
CA ARG A 64 -11.63 -2.83 -22.08
C ARG A 64 -12.28 -1.46 -21.97
N MET A 65 -12.30 -0.94 -20.75
CA MET A 65 -12.71 0.42 -20.49
C MET A 65 -11.73 1.30 -21.25
N GLU A 66 -12.25 2.30 -21.95
CA GLU A 66 -11.40 3.35 -22.52
C GLU A 66 -10.66 4.08 -21.38
N ASN A 67 -9.51 4.67 -21.71
CA ASN A 67 -8.79 5.51 -20.76
C ASN A 67 -9.75 6.58 -20.25
N THR A 68 -10.03 6.57 -18.95
CA THR A 68 -10.72 7.69 -18.30
C THR A 68 -9.71 8.82 -18.21
N TYR A 69 -9.66 9.65 -19.25
CA TYR A 69 -8.78 10.81 -19.30
C TYR A 69 -9.00 11.66 -18.05
N LYS A 70 -7.94 11.91 -17.26
CA LYS A 70 -8.01 12.83 -16.12
C LYS A 70 -6.93 13.88 -16.27
N MET A 71 -7.31 15.13 -16.08
CA MET A 71 -6.38 16.26 -16.12
C MET A 71 -5.61 16.46 -14.81
N THR A 72 -6.02 15.78 -13.75
CA THR A 72 -5.44 15.92 -12.42
C THR A 72 -5.26 14.57 -11.74
N PRO A 73 -4.17 14.38 -10.97
CA PRO A 73 -3.98 13.18 -10.18
C PRO A 73 -4.91 13.16 -8.96
N ASP A 74 -5.36 11.96 -8.57
CA ASP A 74 -6.18 11.77 -7.36
C ASP A 74 -5.35 12.05 -6.08
N LYS A 75 -4.05 11.74 -6.12
CA LYS A 75 -3.08 12.00 -5.06
C LYS A 75 -1.92 12.81 -5.64
N LEU A 76 -1.76 14.05 -5.21
CA LEU A 76 -0.62 14.88 -5.59
C LEU A 76 0.69 14.33 -5.02
N PHE A 77 1.77 14.46 -5.80
CA PHE A 77 3.12 14.17 -5.33
C PHE A 77 3.46 15.04 -4.12
N LYS A 78 3.92 14.42 -3.03
CA LYS A 78 4.34 15.13 -1.82
C LYS A 78 5.85 15.06 -1.67
N PRO A 79 6.58 16.16 -1.96
CA PRO A 79 8.04 16.21 -1.87
C PRO A 79 8.60 15.70 -0.54
N HIS A 80 8.02 16.12 0.58
CA HIS A 80 8.51 15.76 1.92
C HIS A 80 8.42 14.26 2.25
N GLU A 81 7.42 13.53 1.72
CA GLU A 81 7.29 12.08 1.96
C GLU A 81 8.42 11.36 1.22
N VAL A 82 8.69 11.79 -0.01
CA VAL A 82 9.72 11.22 -0.89
C VAL A 82 11.14 11.57 -0.41
N GLU A 83 11.34 12.80 0.04
CA GLU A 83 12.59 13.27 0.62
C GLU A 83 13.03 12.40 1.81
N LYS A 84 12.10 12.16 2.77
CA LYS A 84 12.37 11.29 3.93
C LYS A 84 12.74 9.87 3.55
N VAL A 85 12.07 9.30 2.55
CA VAL A 85 12.38 7.95 2.03
C VAL A 85 13.79 7.92 1.46
N ALA A 86 14.13 8.87 0.59
CA ALA A 86 15.46 8.94 -0.04
C ALA A 86 16.57 9.21 1.01
N GLU A 87 16.36 10.12 1.94
CA GLU A 87 17.30 10.40 3.05
C GLU A 87 17.59 9.16 3.87
N ARG A 88 16.53 8.44 4.29
CA ARG A 88 16.67 7.21 5.07
C ARG A 88 17.45 6.16 4.30
N ILE A 89 17.08 5.90 3.05
CA ILE A 89 17.76 4.87 2.22
C ILE A 89 19.24 5.21 2.04
N LEU A 90 19.56 6.46 1.72
CA LEU A 90 20.95 6.90 1.56
C LEU A 90 21.72 6.74 2.87
N LYS A 91 21.16 7.18 4.00
CA LYS A 91 21.80 7.06 5.31
C LYS A 91 22.04 5.61 5.72
N ASP A 92 21.02 4.75 5.58
CA ASP A 92 21.08 3.35 5.97
C ASP A 92 22.11 2.56 5.13
N SER A 93 22.27 2.93 3.86
CA SER A 93 23.09 2.17 2.92
C SER A 93 24.52 2.71 2.81
N LEU A 94 24.71 4.02 2.99
CA LEU A 94 26.01 4.69 2.86
C LEU A 94 26.63 5.09 4.21
N GLY A 95 25.99 4.76 5.33
CA GLY A 95 26.50 4.98 6.69
C GLY A 95 27.93 4.52 6.86
N ASP A 96 28.13 3.21 6.67
CA ASP A 96 29.40 2.52 6.91
C ASP A 96 30.18 2.22 5.62
N SER A 97 29.78 2.82 4.49
CA SER A 97 30.39 2.58 3.18
C SER A 97 31.61 3.48 2.94
N GLU A 98 32.69 2.90 2.44
CA GLU A 98 33.82 3.66 1.91
C GLU A 98 33.71 3.87 0.39
N TYR A 99 34.30 4.97 -0.12
CA TYR A 99 34.34 5.22 -1.56
C TYR A 99 35.21 4.18 -2.29
N ASP A 100 34.58 3.37 -3.12
CA ASP A 100 35.22 2.54 -4.14
C ASP A 100 34.52 2.74 -5.49
N ALA A 101 35.26 3.08 -6.53
CA ALA A 101 34.68 3.49 -7.81
C ALA A 101 33.85 2.37 -8.49
N LEU A 102 34.26 1.10 -8.35
CA LEU A 102 33.57 -0.03 -8.96
C LEU A 102 32.31 -0.38 -8.17
N GLN A 103 32.40 -0.41 -6.84
CA GLN A 103 31.26 -0.67 -5.97
C GLN A 103 30.23 0.46 -6.04
N CYS A 104 30.67 1.72 -6.04
CA CYS A 104 29.78 2.88 -6.10
C CYS A 104 28.93 2.91 -7.38
N ARG A 105 29.43 2.36 -8.50
CA ARG A 105 28.64 2.21 -9.73
C ARG A 105 27.41 1.34 -9.48
N SER A 106 27.61 0.10 -9.05
CA SER A 106 26.50 -0.83 -8.77
C SER A 106 25.62 -0.35 -7.61
N LEU A 107 26.23 0.29 -6.61
CA LEU A 107 25.51 0.85 -5.48
C LEU A 107 24.56 1.99 -5.92
N SER A 108 24.98 2.85 -6.84
CA SER A 108 24.12 3.93 -7.35
C SER A 108 22.88 3.40 -8.08
N GLU A 109 23.02 2.33 -8.87
CA GLU A 109 21.91 1.65 -9.55
C GLU A 109 20.97 0.95 -8.55
N THR A 110 21.55 0.32 -7.53
CA THR A 110 20.78 -0.34 -6.46
C THR A 110 19.98 0.68 -5.64
N LEU A 111 20.61 1.80 -5.28
CA LEU A 111 19.97 2.86 -4.51
C LEU A 111 18.85 3.54 -5.29
N SER A 112 19.05 3.84 -6.57
CA SER A 112 18.02 4.46 -7.39
C SER A 112 16.79 3.54 -7.53
N SER A 113 17.01 2.25 -7.74
CA SER A 113 15.95 1.24 -7.81
C SER A 113 15.20 1.12 -6.48
N LYS A 114 15.92 1.00 -5.36
CA LYS A 114 15.33 0.89 -4.02
C LYS A 114 14.49 2.14 -3.65
N ILE A 115 14.99 3.33 -3.99
CA ILE A 115 14.25 4.58 -3.79
C ILE A 115 12.95 4.57 -4.61
N LEU A 116 13.01 4.17 -5.89
CA LEU A 116 11.83 4.09 -6.75
C LEU A 116 10.80 3.08 -6.24
N GLU A 117 11.23 1.89 -5.84
CA GLU A 117 10.35 0.85 -5.29
C GLU A 117 9.59 1.33 -4.06
N GLU A 118 10.29 1.95 -3.09
CA GLU A 118 9.63 2.49 -1.91
C GLU A 118 8.69 3.64 -2.23
N ILE A 119 9.05 4.55 -3.15
CA ILE A 119 8.16 5.65 -3.56
C ILE A 119 6.91 5.12 -4.27
N GLN A 120 7.05 4.09 -5.10
CA GLN A 120 5.91 3.45 -5.76
C GLN A 120 4.94 2.83 -4.74
N SER A 121 5.46 2.32 -3.62
CA SER A 121 4.63 1.79 -2.53
C SER A 121 3.79 2.88 -1.81
N LEU A 122 4.11 4.17 -1.97
CA LEU A 122 3.34 5.28 -1.41
C LEU A 122 2.02 5.53 -2.16
N GLY A 123 1.75 4.81 -3.26
CA GLY A 123 0.45 4.83 -3.94
C GLY A 123 0.23 6.03 -4.85
N TYR A 124 1.31 6.63 -5.38
CA TYR A 124 1.21 7.64 -6.43
C TYR A 124 0.81 6.98 -7.76
N LYS A 125 -0.49 7.02 -8.07
CA LYS A 125 -1.03 6.53 -9.35
C LYS A 125 -0.86 7.61 -10.43
N ARG A 126 -0.68 7.18 -11.69
CA ARG A 126 -0.53 8.08 -12.85
C ARG A 126 0.68 9.01 -12.74
N TYR A 127 1.74 8.52 -12.11
CA TYR A 127 3.01 9.20 -12.02
C TYR A 127 4.10 8.31 -12.61
N LYS A 128 4.87 8.86 -13.53
CA LYS A 128 6.15 8.30 -13.93
C LYS A 128 7.23 8.85 -13.01
N MET A 129 7.88 7.96 -12.28
CA MET A 129 8.96 8.31 -11.37
C MET A 129 10.31 8.12 -12.06
N VAL A 130 11.20 9.10 -11.91
CA VAL A 130 12.59 9.03 -12.37
C VAL A 130 13.49 9.32 -11.17
N CYS A 131 14.47 8.45 -10.91
CA CYS A 131 15.46 8.65 -9.86
C CYS A 131 16.87 8.60 -10.47
N VAL A 132 17.68 9.62 -10.16
CA VAL A 132 19.09 9.70 -10.53
C VAL A 132 19.88 9.76 -9.23
N VAL A 133 20.75 8.78 -9.00
CA VAL A 133 21.67 8.76 -7.86
C VAL A 133 23.09 8.94 -8.36
N SER A 134 23.80 9.92 -7.79
CA SER A 134 25.21 10.18 -8.08
C SER A 134 26.02 10.00 -6.80
N ILE A 135 27.09 9.21 -6.84
CA ILE A 135 28.01 8.99 -5.72
C ILE A 135 29.41 9.46 -6.15
N GLY A 136 30.11 10.20 -5.29
CA GLY A 136 31.44 10.72 -5.58
C GLY A 136 32.37 10.68 -4.38
N SER A 137 33.67 10.78 -4.64
CA SER A 137 34.71 10.72 -3.60
C SER A 137 34.94 12.07 -2.92
N LEU A 138 35.16 12.04 -1.61
CA LEU A 138 35.61 13.19 -0.82
C LEU A 138 37.13 13.23 -0.61
N LYS A 139 37.89 12.23 -1.08
CA LYS A 139 39.35 12.11 -0.82
C LYS A 139 40.19 13.34 -1.22
N ASN A 140 39.68 14.22 -2.09
CA ASN A 140 40.35 15.45 -2.51
C ASN A 140 39.46 16.71 -2.41
N LYS A 141 38.32 16.62 -1.70
CA LYS A 141 37.29 17.69 -1.60
C LYS A 141 37.01 18.46 -2.91
N PRO A 142 36.80 17.79 -4.07
CA PRO A 142 36.50 18.50 -5.29
C PRO A 142 35.16 19.24 -5.17
N GLY A 143 35.10 20.49 -5.65
CA GLY A 143 33.84 21.22 -5.76
C GLY A 143 32.96 20.61 -6.86
N MET A 144 31.76 20.17 -6.51
CA MET A 144 30.78 19.61 -7.46
C MET A 144 29.46 20.38 -7.35
N GLN A 145 28.84 20.68 -8.48
CA GLN A 145 27.52 21.29 -8.55
C GLN A 145 26.57 20.37 -9.32
N PHE A 146 25.37 20.18 -8.75
CA PHE A 146 24.30 19.41 -9.37
C PHE A 146 23.18 20.37 -9.76
N GLY A 147 22.69 20.23 -10.99
CA GLY A 147 21.57 21.02 -11.47
C GLY A 147 20.81 20.26 -12.55
N SER A 148 19.53 20.55 -12.68
CA SER A 148 18.69 20.08 -13.76
C SER A 148 17.85 21.22 -14.30
N ARG A 149 17.52 21.14 -15.59
CA ARG A 149 16.59 22.05 -16.26
C ARG A 149 15.47 21.20 -16.81
N CYS A 150 14.24 21.56 -16.46
CA CYS A 150 13.05 20.79 -16.82
C CYS A 150 11.99 21.74 -17.39
N LEU A 151 11.27 21.27 -18.40
CA LEU A 151 10.00 21.84 -18.83
C LEU A 151 8.91 20.90 -18.33
N TRP A 152 8.04 21.39 -17.47
CA TRP A 152 7.10 20.56 -16.71
C TRP A 152 5.88 21.35 -16.26
N ASN A 153 4.81 20.65 -15.89
CA ASN A 153 3.60 21.27 -15.35
C ASN A 153 3.80 21.61 -13.87
N LYS A 154 3.76 22.91 -13.55
CA LYS A 154 3.95 23.45 -12.19
C LYS A 154 2.97 22.90 -11.14
N ASP A 155 1.80 22.42 -11.56
CA ASP A 155 0.73 22.02 -10.66
C ASP A 155 0.81 20.52 -10.33
N THR A 156 1.32 19.71 -11.26
CA THR A 156 1.30 18.24 -11.16
C THR A 156 2.68 17.60 -11.03
N ASP A 157 3.72 18.22 -11.59
CA ASP A 157 5.08 17.67 -11.65
C ASP A 157 5.95 18.27 -10.54
N TYR A 158 6.73 17.41 -9.88
CA TYR A 158 7.54 17.78 -8.72
C TYR A 158 8.89 17.09 -8.74
N PHE A 159 9.90 17.74 -8.15
CA PHE A 159 11.23 17.17 -7.98
C PHE A 159 11.72 17.38 -6.55
N ILE A 160 12.59 16.49 -6.10
CA ILE A 160 13.37 16.64 -4.87
C ILE A 160 14.84 16.34 -5.14
N SER A 161 15.70 16.90 -4.30
CA SER A 161 17.13 16.60 -4.29
C SER A 161 17.58 16.35 -2.86
N VAL A 162 18.08 15.16 -2.58
CA VAL A 162 18.61 14.78 -1.26
C VAL A 162 20.12 14.64 -1.36
N LYS A 163 20.82 15.15 -0.34
CA LYS A 163 22.27 15.10 -0.23
C LYS A 163 22.66 14.30 1.01
N TYR A 164 23.65 13.43 0.85
CA TYR A 164 24.25 12.66 1.93
C TYR A 164 25.78 12.75 1.82
N SER A 165 26.48 12.71 2.94
CA SER A 165 27.95 12.62 2.97
C SER A 165 28.43 11.93 4.23
N ASN A 166 29.50 11.16 4.11
CA ASN A 166 30.24 10.59 5.23
C ASN A 166 31.72 11.02 5.15
N ALA A 167 32.63 10.29 5.82
CA ALA A 167 34.05 10.62 5.82
C ALA A 167 34.75 10.44 4.46
N SER A 168 34.26 9.54 3.59
CA SER A 168 34.95 9.13 2.35
C SER A 168 34.23 9.51 1.06
N LEU A 169 32.90 9.62 1.08
CA LEU A 169 32.05 9.85 -0.09
C LEU A 169 30.92 10.84 0.18
N PHE A 170 30.38 11.36 -0.92
CA PHE A 170 29.10 12.06 -0.95
C PHE A 170 28.14 11.37 -1.93
N ALA A 171 26.85 11.54 -1.71
CA ALA A 171 25.81 11.10 -2.62
C ALA A 171 24.74 12.17 -2.80
N VAL A 172 24.21 12.27 -4.02
CA VAL A 172 23.07 13.13 -4.35
C VAL A 172 22.03 12.28 -5.06
N ALA A 173 20.83 12.22 -4.51
CA ALA A 173 19.67 11.59 -5.14
C ALA A 173 18.71 12.67 -5.63
N MET A 174 18.42 12.67 -6.93
CA MET A 174 17.40 13.53 -7.55
C MET A 174 16.23 12.66 -7.97
N VAL A 175 15.02 12.99 -7.50
CA VAL A 175 13.81 12.26 -7.87
C VAL A 175 12.83 13.22 -8.52
N TYR A 176 12.24 12.78 -9.63
CA TYR A 176 11.21 13.49 -10.38
C TYR A 176 9.93 12.66 -10.39
N GLY A 177 8.83 13.26 -9.95
CA GLY A 177 7.49 12.73 -10.12
C GLY A 177 6.80 13.50 -11.24
N LEU A 178 6.61 12.84 -12.38
CA LEU A 178 5.98 13.42 -13.56
C LEU A 178 4.60 12.83 -13.74
N TYR A 179 3.58 13.65 -13.85
CA TYR A 179 2.23 13.18 -14.12
C TYR A 179 2.17 12.55 -15.51
N PHE A 180 1.75 11.28 -15.56
CA PHE A 180 1.65 10.48 -16.76
C PHE A 180 0.27 9.84 -16.75
N ASP A 181 -0.59 10.39 -17.60
CA ASP A 181 -1.99 10.00 -17.78
C ASP A 181 -2.12 8.49 -18.05
#